data_AF-A0A3C0W7X7-F1
#
_entry.id   AF-A0A3C0W7X7-F1
#
_cell.length_a   1.000
_cell.length_b   1.000
_cell.length_c   1.000
_cell.angle_alpha   90.00
_cell.angle_beta   90.00
_cell.angle_gamma   90.00
#
_symmetry.space_group_name_H-M   'P 1'
#
loop_
_entity.id
_entity.type
_entity.pdbx_description
1 polymer ?
#
loop_
_entity_poly.entity_id
_entity_poly.type
_entity_poly.pdbx_seq_one_letter_code
_entity_poly.pdbx_strand_id
1 'polypeptide(L)' 'MVIGAGALGLCAAAELNRRGRRVAVIDPGGVNASAVAAGMIAPA' A
#
# COMPACT_ATOMS: atom_id res chain seq x y z
N MET A 1 -4.00 4.53 11.23
CA MET A 1 -2.67 4.87 10.70
C MET A 1 -2.14 3.66 9.97
N VAL A 2 -1.50 3.84 8.81
CA VAL A 2 -0.83 2.78 8.05
C VAL A 2 0.62 3.20 7.85
N ILE A 3 1.56 2.28 8.08
CA ILE A 3 2.99 2.51 7.87
C ILE A 3 3.40 1.82 6.57
N GLY A 4 4.04 2.56 5.67
CA GLY A 4 4.51 2.08 4.38
C GLY A 4 3.54 2.36 3.22
N ALA A 5 4.08 2.88 2.13
CA ALA A 5 3.37 3.20 0.89
C ALA A 5 3.67 2.18 -0.24
N GLY A 6 4.01 0.94 0.12
CA GLY A 6 3.98 -0.19 -0.82
C GLY A 6 2.56 -0.57 -1.21
N ALA A 7 2.41 -1.48 -2.18
CA ALA A 7 1.12 -1.88 -2.74
C ALA A 7 0.11 -2.31 -1.66
N LEU A 8 0.53 -3.12 -0.68
CA LEU A 8 -0.36 -3.56 0.41
C LEU A 8 -0.77 -2.42 1.35
N GLY A 9 0.16 -1.51 1.69
CA GLY A 9 -0.12 -0.38 2.56
C GLY A 9 -1.13 0.58 1.94
N LEU A 10 -0.97 0.88 0.65
CA LEU A 10 -1.90 1.72 -0.10
C LEU A 10 -3.27 1.04 -0.28
N CYS A 11 -3.32 -0.26 -0.62
CA CYS A 11 -4.58 -0.99 -0.72
C CYS A 11 -5.33 -1.03 0.62
N ALA A 12 -4.63 -1.29 1.72
CA ALA A 12 -5.22 -1.26 3.06
C ALA A 12 -5.74 0.13 3.43
N ALA A 13 -4.95 1.18 3.18
CA ALA A 13 -5.38 2.56 3.43
C ALA A 13 -6.59 2.96 2.57
N ALA A 14 -6.60 2.59 1.29
CA ALA A 14 -7.71 2.83 0.39
C ALA A 14 -8.99 2.14 0.88
N GLU A 15 -8.92 0.88 1.30
CA GLU A 15 -10.08 0.15 1.82
C GLU A 15 -10.59 0.73 3.15
N LEU A 16 -9.69 1.14 4.05
CA LEU A 16 -10.06 1.83 5.28
C LEU A 16 -10.75 3.16 4.98
N ASN A 17 -10.19 3.96 4.05
CA ASN A 17 -10.77 5.23 3.64
C ASN A 17 -12.14 5.05 2.98
N ARG A 18 -12.29 4.06 2.09
CA ARG A 18 -13.55 3.71 1.42
C ARG A 18 -14.65 3.35 2.42
N ARG A 19 -14.28 2.73 3.53
CA ARG A 19 -15.20 2.44 4.63
C ARG A 19 -15.49 3.68 5.50
N GLY A 20 -15.00 4.87 5.19
CA GLY A 20 -15.24 6.10 5.96
C GLY A 20 -14.35 6.25 7.20
N ARG A 21 -13.25 5.50 7.28
CA ARG A 21 -12.28 5.64 8.38
C ARG A 21 -11.26 6.70 8.00
N ARG A 22 -10.98 7.63 8.91
CA ARG A 22 -9.87 8.58 8.73
C ARG A 22 -8.56 7.82 8.84
N VAL A 23 -7.78 7.81 7.76
CA VAL A 23 -6.50 7.10 7.69
C VAL A 23 -5.41 8.06 7.22
N ALA A 24 -4.23 7.93 7.82
CA ALA A 24 -3.00 8.58 7.37
C ALA A 24 -2.00 7.47 7.03
N VAL A 25 -1.35 7.60 5.88
CA VAL A 25 -0.22 6.77 5.46
C VAL A 25 1.06 7.52 5.78
N ILE A 26 1.97 6.89 6.52
CA ILE A 26 3.30 7.43 6.81
C ILE A 26 4.32 6.55 6.11
N ASP A 27 5.12 7.16 5.23
CA ASP A 27 6.15 6.50 4.45
C ASP A 27 7.36 7.44 4.34
N PRO A 28 8.60 6.94 4.48
CA PRO A 28 9.80 7.78 4.35
C PRO A 28 10.06 8.26 2.92
N GLY A 29 9.31 7.78 1.92
CA GLY A 29 9.52 8.02 0.50
C GLY A 29 10.57 7.06 -0.10
N GLY A 30 10.83 7.23 -1.39
CA GLY A 30 11.82 6.45 -2.14
C GLY A 30 11.25 5.21 -2.83
N VAL A 31 12.15 4.45 -3.48
CA VAL A 31 11.79 3.20 -4.16
C VAL A 31 11.48 2.12 -3.12
N ASN A 32 10.35 1.44 -3.27
CA ASN A 32 9.94 0.33 -2.41
C ASN A 32 9.86 -0.99 -3.18
N ALA A 33 9.72 -2.10 -2.45
CA ALA A 33 9.67 -3.44 -3.03
C ALA A 33 8.55 -3.61 -4.09
N SER A 34 7.43 -2.90 -3.93
CA SER A 34 6.33 -2.95 -4.89
C SER A 34 6.67 -2.23 -6.20
N ALA A 35 7.57 -1.24 -6.19
CA ALA A 35 7.99 -0.52 -7.40
C ALA A 35 8.95 -1.32 -8.29
N VAL A 36 9.63 -2.33 -7.73
CA VAL A 36 10.58 -3.20 -8.47
C VAL A 36 10.02 -4.61 -8.73
N ALA A 37 8.81 -4.90 -8.26
CA ALA A 37 8.17 -6.18 -8.49
C ALA A 37 7.83 -6.37 -9.97
N ALA A 38 7.88 -7.62 -10.46
CA ALA A 38 7.56 -7.95 -11.86
C ALA A 38 6.10 -7.64 -12.25
N GLY A 39 5.21 -7.44 -11.29
CA GLY A 39 3.79 -7.09 -11.52
C GLY A 39 2.89 -8.26 -11.93
N MET A 40 3.41 -9.49 -11.96
CA MET A 40 2.62 -10.68 -12.30
C MET A 40 1.76 -11.14 -11.11
N ILE A 41 0.52 -11.51 -11.38
CA ILE A 41 -0.35 -12.23 -10.43
C ILE A 41 -0.45 -13.68 -10.92
N ALA A 42 0.50 -14.51 -10.50
CA ALA A 42 0.63 -15.90 -10.91
C ALA A 42 0.73 -16.83 -9.67
N PRO A 43 -0.40 -17.15 -9.03
CA PRO A 43 -0.42 -18.14 -7.95
C PRO A 43 -0.13 -19.55 -8.49
N ALA A 44 0.41 -20.41 -7.63
CA ALA A 44 0.68 -21.82 -7.92
C ALA A 44 -0.61 -22.64 -8.03
#